data_AF-A0AAE9Z0D4-F1
#
_entry.id   AF-A0AAE9Z0D4-F1
#
_cell.length_a   1.000
_cell.length_b   1.000
_cell.length_c   1.000
_cell.angle_alpha   90.00
_cell.angle_beta   90.00
_cell.angle_gamma   90.00
#
_symmetry.space_group_name_H-M   'P 1'
#
loop_
_entity.id
_entity.type
_entity.pdbx_description
1 polymer ?
#
loop_
_entity_poly.entity_id
_entity_poly.type
_entity_poly.pdbx_seq_one_letter_code
_entity_poly.pdbx_strand_id
1 'polypeptide(L)'
;MNSKLTPYTVDEFGVKNYHSGYLLLITLAALYAIIAALSFLLLHFEAGAANSNITTYKDAFWTLQMSASTIGFGDYYPVTLEGRIVVGAMFYIGVGMVGFIGAQFIDRFVGFSDTNVKNRELRKQNAEILEHNQQLEKKIDMLAEKIEAMVASQSK
;
A
#
# COMPACT_ATOMS: atom_id res chain seq x y z
N MET A 1 20.97 24.82 -0.36
CA MET A 1 20.32 24.25 -1.56
C MET A 1 20.80 22.80 -1.70
N ASN A 2 20.14 21.85 -1.04
CA ASN A 2 20.42 20.42 -1.20
C ASN A 2 19.19 19.64 -0.72
N SER A 3 18.16 19.58 -1.58
CA SER A 3 16.97 18.76 -1.34
C SER A 3 17.34 17.30 -1.57
N LYS A 4 17.71 16.61 -0.49
CA LYS A 4 17.89 15.16 -0.51
C LYS A 4 16.58 14.53 -0.98
N LEU A 5 16.65 13.83 -2.10
CA LEU A 5 15.61 12.93 -2.63
C LEU A 5 15.47 11.71 -1.70
N THR A 6 15.05 11.92 -0.45
CA THR A 6 14.78 10.82 0.48
C THR A 6 13.34 10.35 0.27
N PRO A 7 13.12 9.07 -0.10
CA PRO A 7 11.79 8.55 -0.44
C PRO A 7 10.88 8.32 0.79
N TYR A 8 11.36 8.67 1.98
CA TYR A 8 10.69 8.47 3.25
C TYR A 8 10.78 9.73 4.10
N THR A 9 9.72 10.04 4.84
CA THR A 9 9.77 10.93 6.00
C THR A 9 9.84 10.08 7.26
N VAL A 10 10.64 10.52 8.23
CA VAL A 10 10.70 9.89 9.54
C VAL A 10 9.83 10.71 10.47
N ASP A 11 8.78 10.09 10.99
CA ASP A 11 7.88 10.75 11.93
C ASP A 11 8.56 10.95 13.30
N GLU A 12 7.95 11.73 14.20
CA GLU A 12 8.47 12.04 15.55
C GLU A 12 8.79 10.76 16.39
N PHE A 13 8.27 9.61 15.95
CA PHE A 13 8.43 8.30 16.56
C PHE A 13 9.39 7.35 15.82
N GLY A 14 10.15 7.81 14.83
CA GLY A 14 11.19 7.02 14.15
C GLY A 14 10.67 6.07 13.06
N VAL A 15 9.38 6.15 12.70
CA VAL A 15 8.76 5.29 11.67
C VAL A 15 9.00 5.89 10.29
N LYS A 16 9.51 5.09 9.35
CA LYS A 16 9.73 5.48 7.96
C LYS A 16 8.41 5.41 7.18
N ASN A 17 7.82 6.56 6.89
CA ASN A 17 6.65 6.67 6.02
C ASN A 17 7.12 6.85 4.58
N TYR A 18 7.06 5.77 3.79
CA TYR A 18 7.21 5.87 2.35
C TYR A 18 5.97 6.58 1.79
N HIS A 19 6.17 7.60 0.95
CA HIS A 19 5.04 8.20 0.26
C HIS A 19 4.40 7.10 -0.60
N SER A 20 3.17 6.69 -0.28
CA SER A 20 2.44 5.63 -1.02
C SER A 20 2.44 5.87 -2.54
N GLY A 21 2.42 7.14 -2.97
CA GLY A 21 2.58 7.51 -4.37
C GLY A 21 3.92 7.11 -4.99
N TYR A 22 5.03 7.15 -4.25
CA TYR A 22 6.34 6.70 -4.71
C TYR A 22 6.41 5.18 -4.87
N LEU A 23 5.81 4.43 -3.94
CA LEU A 23 5.70 2.96 -4.04
C LEU A 23 4.88 2.55 -5.27
N LEU A 24 3.75 3.22 -5.52
CA LEU A 24 2.93 2.99 -6.71
C LEU A 24 3.70 3.26 -8.01
N LEU A 25 4.44 4.38 -8.07
CA LEU A 25 5.26 4.69 -9.24
C LEU A 25 6.36 3.64 -9.47
N ILE A 26 7.03 3.18 -8.42
CA ILE A 26 8.03 2.10 -8.53
C ILE A 26 7.40 0.82 -9.05
N THR A 27 6.24 0.41 -8.52
CA THR A 27 5.62 -0.86 -8.93
C THR A 27 5.10 -0.81 -10.35
N LEU A 28 4.52 0.32 -10.79
CA LEU A 28 4.18 0.51 -12.20
C LEU A 28 5.42 0.48 -13.10
N ALA A 29 6.49 1.19 -12.73
CA ALA A 29 7.72 1.18 -13.50
C ALA A 29 8.33 -0.22 -13.60
N ALA A 30 8.33 -0.97 -12.49
CA ALA A 30 8.79 -2.35 -12.46
C ALA A 30 7.92 -3.27 -13.33
N LEU A 31 6.59 -3.11 -13.30
CA LEU A 31 5.66 -3.89 -14.12
C LEU A 31 5.95 -3.69 -15.61
N TYR A 32 6.03 -2.43 -16.05
CA TYR A 32 6.31 -2.12 -17.45
C TYR A 32 7.73 -2.50 -17.88
N ALA A 33 8.72 -2.44 -16.98
CA ALA A 33 10.06 -2.94 -17.25
C ALA A 33 10.07 -4.46 -17.45
N ILE A 34 9.34 -5.21 -16.63
CA ILE A 34 9.19 -6.67 -16.77
C ILE A 34 8.49 -7.02 -18.08
N ILE A 35 7.37 -6.34 -18.40
CA ILE A 35 6.67 -6.53 -19.67
C ILE A 35 7.63 -6.29 -20.83
N ALA A 36 8.35 -5.16 -20.85
CA ALA A 36 9.28 -4.84 -21.92
C ALA A 36 10.39 -5.90 -22.07
N ALA A 37 10.99 -6.34 -20.97
CA ALA A 37 12.04 -7.37 -21.00
C ALA A 37 11.51 -8.71 -21.52
N LEU A 38 10.35 -9.15 -21.04
CA LEU A 38 9.74 -10.40 -21.47
C LEU A 38 9.20 -10.32 -22.91
N SER A 39 8.84 -9.14 -23.42
CA SER A 39 8.41 -8.97 -24.82
C SER A 39 9.53 -9.25 -25.81
N PHE A 40 10.77 -8.85 -25.49
CA PHE A 40 11.93 -9.21 -26.30
C PHE A 40 12.15 -10.72 -26.31
N LEU A 41 12.01 -11.36 -25.15
CA LEU A 41 12.17 -12.81 -25.01
C LEU A 41 11.07 -13.58 -25.76
N LEU A 42 9.82 -13.13 -25.65
CA LEU A 42 8.67 -13.72 -26.34
C LEU A 42 8.83 -13.61 -27.86
N LEU A 43 9.19 -12.42 -28.36
CA LEU A 43 9.45 -12.23 -29.78
C LEU A 43 10.61 -13.11 -30.27
N HIS A 44 11.67 -13.27 -29.47
CA HIS A 44 12.81 -14.11 -29.84
C HIS A 44 12.40 -15.57 -30.06
N PHE A 45 11.56 -16.13 -29.18
CA PHE A 45 11.07 -17.51 -29.33
C PHE A 45 10.06 -17.65 -30.47
N GLU A 46 9.20 -16.65 -30.65
CA GLU A 46 8.11 -16.71 -31.63
C GLU A 46 8.53 -16.37 -33.06
N ALA A 47 9.59 -15.57 -33.26
CA ALA A 47 10.03 -15.11 -34.58
C ALA A 47 10.43 -16.24 -35.56
N GLY A 48 10.78 -17.43 -35.05
CA GLY A 48 11.15 -18.59 -35.86
C GLY A 48 10.01 -19.57 -36.14
N ALA A 49 8.82 -19.37 -35.58
CA ALA A 49 7.73 -20.34 -35.67
C ALA A 49 6.79 -20.05 -36.85
N ALA A 50 6.59 -21.05 -37.71
CA ALA A 50 5.82 -20.92 -38.96
C ALA A 50 4.34 -20.51 -38.78
N ASN A 51 3.77 -20.71 -37.59
CA ASN A 51 2.37 -20.40 -37.28
C ASN A 51 2.23 -19.27 -36.24
N SER A 52 3.30 -18.52 -35.94
CA SER A 52 3.20 -17.45 -34.95
C SER A 52 2.51 -16.22 -35.54
N ASN A 53 1.58 -15.65 -34.77
CA ASN A 53 1.00 -14.34 -35.06
C ASN A 53 1.76 -13.19 -34.37
N ILE A 54 2.74 -13.50 -33.50
CA ILE A 54 3.59 -12.51 -32.83
C ILE A 54 4.80 -12.23 -33.72
N THR A 55 4.68 -11.22 -34.58
CA THR A 55 5.72 -10.90 -35.58
C THR A 55 6.55 -9.67 -35.23
N THR A 56 6.00 -8.77 -34.40
CA THR A 56 6.68 -7.54 -33.98
C THR A 56 6.79 -7.45 -32.47
N TYR A 57 7.73 -6.62 -32.00
CA TYR A 57 7.86 -6.31 -30.58
C TYR A 57 6.58 -5.70 -30.00
N LYS A 58 5.84 -4.93 -30.80
CA LYS A 58 4.58 -4.31 -30.38
C LYS A 58 3.52 -5.38 -30.07
N ASP A 59 3.46 -6.44 -30.88
CA ASP A 59 2.53 -7.56 -30.70
C ASP A 59 2.89 -8.35 -29.44
N ALA A 60 4.19 -8.59 -29.22
CA ALA A 60 4.69 -9.26 -28.01
C ALA A 60 4.42 -8.43 -26.74
N PHE A 61 4.60 -7.10 -26.81
CA PHE A 61 4.28 -6.17 -25.73
C PHE A 61 2.80 -6.15 -25.42
N TRP A 62 1.96 -6.05 -26.45
CA TRP A 62 0.52 -6.12 -26.30
C TRP A 62 0.07 -7.44 -25.68
N THR A 63 0.59 -8.58 -26.14
CA THR A 63 0.30 -9.91 -25.59
C THR A 63 0.58 -9.97 -24.08
N LEU A 64 1.75 -9.47 -23.66
CA LEU A 64 2.14 -9.50 -22.25
C LEU A 64 1.41 -8.47 -21.40
N GLN A 65 1.07 -7.29 -21.94
CA GLN A 65 0.19 -6.32 -21.27
C GLN A 65 -1.19 -6.92 -20.98
N MET A 66 -1.74 -7.65 -21.95
CA MET A 66 -3.04 -8.31 -21.83
C MET A 66 -3.01 -9.50 -20.88
N SER A 67 -1.88 -10.21 -20.84
CA SER A 67 -1.64 -11.29 -19.89
C SER A 67 -1.48 -10.76 -18.46
N ALA A 68 -0.74 -9.65 -18.28
CA ALA A 68 -0.52 -9.01 -17.00
C ALA A 68 -1.82 -8.54 -16.33
N SER A 69 -2.72 -7.99 -17.15
CA SER A 69 -4.03 -7.50 -16.74
C SER A 69 -5.10 -8.60 -16.66
N THR A 70 -4.78 -9.83 -17.05
CA THR A 70 -5.70 -10.98 -17.15
C THR A 70 -6.88 -10.78 -18.11
N ILE A 71 -6.79 -9.82 -19.04
CA ILE A 71 -7.85 -9.57 -20.05
C ILE A 71 -7.77 -10.61 -21.17
N GLY A 72 -6.60 -10.77 -21.80
CA GLY A 72 -6.32 -11.81 -22.78
C GLY A 72 -7.30 -11.93 -23.95
N PHE A 73 -7.40 -10.92 -24.84
CA PHE A 73 -8.29 -11.00 -26.03
C PHE A 73 -7.96 -12.16 -26.98
N GLY A 74 -6.72 -12.67 -26.96
CA GLY A 74 -6.30 -13.81 -27.77
C GLY A 74 -6.08 -13.48 -29.25
N ASP A 75 -5.99 -12.19 -29.59
CA ASP A 75 -5.59 -11.68 -30.90
C ASP A 75 -4.14 -12.04 -31.24
N TYR A 76 -3.26 -12.05 -30.23
CA TYR A 76 -1.88 -12.53 -30.31
C TYR A 76 -1.61 -13.58 -29.24
N TYR A 77 -0.98 -14.70 -29.60
CA TYR A 77 -0.74 -15.81 -28.69
C TYR A 77 0.50 -16.61 -29.05
N PRO A 78 1.25 -17.12 -28.05
CA PRO A 78 2.43 -17.92 -28.31
C PRO A 78 2.08 -19.29 -28.87
N VAL A 79 2.74 -19.69 -29.95
CA VAL A 79 2.62 -21.03 -30.51
C VAL A 79 3.75 -21.95 -30.06
N THR A 80 4.87 -21.39 -29.61
CA THR A 80 6.02 -22.13 -29.09
C THR A 80 5.83 -22.55 -27.64
N LEU A 81 6.51 -23.63 -27.22
CA LEU A 81 6.45 -24.09 -25.83
C LEU A 81 7.10 -23.05 -24.91
N GLU A 82 8.23 -22.49 -25.34
CA GLU A 82 8.99 -21.46 -24.65
C GLU A 82 8.18 -20.17 -24.50
N GLY A 83 7.51 -19.72 -25.57
CA GLY A 83 6.61 -18.56 -25.53
C GLY A 83 5.44 -18.75 -24.57
N ARG A 84 4.87 -19.97 -24.51
CA ARG A 84 3.82 -20.30 -23.54
C ARG A 84 4.31 -20.25 -22.09
N ILE A 85 5.55 -20.65 -21.84
CA ILE A 85 6.17 -20.52 -20.50
C ILE A 85 6.33 -19.05 -20.13
N VAL A 86 6.78 -18.20 -21.07
CA VAL A 86 6.91 -16.75 -20.83
C VAL A 86 5.56 -16.11 -20.50
N VAL A 87 4.53 -16.36 -21.30
CA VAL A 87 3.17 -15.86 -21.05
C VAL A 87 2.59 -16.44 -19.76
N GLY A 88 2.80 -17.72 -19.50
CA GLY A 88 2.39 -18.39 -18.27
C GLY A 88 3.00 -17.76 -17.02
N ALA A 89 4.30 -17.44 -17.06
CA ALA A 89 4.96 -16.71 -15.98
C ALA A 89 4.35 -15.30 -15.79
N MET A 90 3.99 -14.64 -16.89
CA MET A 90 3.37 -13.30 -16.85
C MET A 90 2.00 -13.31 -16.16
N PHE A 91 1.22 -14.39 -16.22
CA PHE A 91 -0.05 -14.48 -15.49
C PHE A 91 0.15 -14.36 -13.98
N TYR A 92 1.11 -15.08 -13.40
CA TYR A 92 1.37 -15.04 -11.96
C TYR A 92 1.94 -13.69 -11.52
N ILE A 93 2.87 -13.13 -12.32
CA ILE A 93 3.46 -11.81 -12.05
C ILE A 93 2.39 -10.71 -12.14
N GLY A 94 1.58 -10.75 -13.21
CA GLY A 94 0.53 -9.78 -13.48
C GLY A 94 -0.48 -9.68 -12.35
N VAL A 95 -1.07 -10.82 -11.96
CA VAL A 95 -2.04 -10.87 -10.86
C VAL A 95 -1.45 -10.33 -9.56
N GLY A 96 -0.22 -10.72 -9.21
CA GLY A 96 0.45 -10.25 -8.00
C GLY A 96 0.68 -8.74 -8.00
N MET A 97 1.20 -8.19 -9.11
CA MET A 97 1.52 -6.77 -9.21
C MET A 97 0.26 -5.90 -9.31
N VAL A 98 -0.74 -6.30 -10.10
CA VAL A 98 -2.02 -5.58 -10.23
C VAL A 98 -2.77 -5.60 -8.90
N GLY A 99 -2.78 -6.72 -8.19
CA GLY A 99 -3.35 -6.82 -6.84
C GLY A 99 -2.66 -5.90 -5.85
N PHE A 100 -1.32 -5.82 -5.88
CA PHE A 100 -0.56 -4.89 -5.05
C PHE A 100 -0.89 -3.43 -5.38
N ILE A 101 -0.96 -3.07 -6.67
CA ILE A 101 -1.37 -1.73 -7.11
C ILE A 101 -2.77 -1.39 -6.58
N GLY A 102 -3.72 -2.32 -6.67
CA GLY A 102 -5.07 -2.16 -6.13
C GLY A 102 -5.08 -1.91 -4.61
N ALA A 103 -4.28 -2.66 -3.84
CA ALA A 103 -4.12 -2.45 -2.40
C ALA A 103 -3.58 -1.05 -2.08
N GLN A 104 -2.57 -0.58 -2.84
CA GLN A 104 -2.04 0.78 -2.68
C GLN A 104 -3.07 1.88 -3.00
N PHE A 105 -3.93 1.65 -4.00
CA PHE A 105 -5.05 2.56 -4.30
C PHE A 105 -6.05 2.63 -3.14
N ILE A 106 -6.41 1.48 -2.56
CA ILE A 106 -7.30 1.40 -1.40
C ILE A 106 -6.68 2.10 -0.19
N ASP A 107 -5.39 1.87 0.09
CA ASP A 107 -4.66 2.53 1.17
C ASP A 107 -4.76 4.06 1.07
N ARG A 108 -4.59 4.61 -0.14
CA ARG A 108 -4.65 6.06 -0.38
C ARG A 108 -6.08 6.62 -0.31
N PHE A 109 -7.07 5.86 -0.77
CA PHE A 109 -8.45 6.34 -0.87
C PHE A 109 -9.23 6.16 0.43
N VAL A 110 -8.96 5.07 1.15
CA VAL A 110 -9.70 4.68 2.34
C VAL A 110 -8.94 5.04 3.63
N GLY A 111 -7.66 5.42 3.55
CA GLY A 111 -6.93 5.98 4.71
C GLY A 111 -6.73 4.98 5.85
N PHE A 112 -6.71 3.68 5.55
CA PHE A 112 -6.52 2.63 6.56
C PHE A 112 -5.07 2.45 7.01
N SER A 113 -4.11 3.07 6.31
CA SER A 113 -2.68 2.86 6.59
C SER A 113 -2.19 3.51 7.90
N ASP A 114 -2.99 4.35 8.55
CA ASP A 114 -2.66 4.92 9.87
C ASP A 114 -3.10 4.06 11.05
N THR A 115 -3.51 2.80 10.83
CA THR A 115 -3.98 1.94 11.94
C THR A 115 -2.94 1.85 13.08
N ASN A 116 -1.64 1.80 12.79
CA ASN A 116 -0.62 1.71 13.83
C ASN A 116 -0.35 3.04 14.56
N VAL A 117 -0.32 4.17 13.85
CA VAL A 117 -0.09 5.50 14.46
C VAL A 117 -1.34 5.91 15.25
N LYS A 118 -2.51 5.76 14.65
CA LYS A 118 -3.80 6.10 15.26
C LYS A 118 -4.09 5.23 16.49
N ASN A 119 -3.74 3.95 16.49
CA ASN A 119 -3.84 3.10 17.70
C ASN A 119 -2.89 3.54 18.82
N ARG A 120 -1.71 4.05 18.49
CA ARG A 120 -0.76 4.54 19.50
C ARG A 120 -1.19 5.88 20.08
N GLU A 121 -1.69 6.77 19.23
CA GLU A 121 -2.27 8.05 19.65
C GLU A 121 -3.53 7.84 20.49
N LEU A 122 -4.42 6.92 20.09
CA LEU A 122 -5.57 6.47 20.88
C LEU A 122 -5.16 5.96 22.26
N ARG A 123 -4.08 5.17 22.36
CA ARG A 123 -3.57 4.71 23.67
C ARG A 123 -3.07 5.87 24.54
N LYS A 124 -2.40 6.86 23.95
CA LYS A 124 -1.94 8.05 24.68
C LYS A 124 -3.12 8.90 25.15
N GLN A 125 -4.10 9.15 24.27
CA GLN A 125 -5.33 9.87 24.60
C GLN A 125 -6.12 9.15 25.71
N ASN A 126 -6.25 7.83 25.65
CA ASN A 126 -6.92 7.06 26.71
C ASN A 126 -6.20 7.15 28.05
N ALA A 127 -4.86 7.16 28.05
CA ALA A 127 -4.08 7.33 29.29
C ALA A 127 -4.28 8.73 29.88
N GLU A 128 -4.31 9.77 29.05
CA GLU A 128 -4.54 11.15 29.47
C GLU A 128 -5.97 11.37 29.99
N ILE A 129 -6.98 10.78 29.33
CA ILE A 129 -8.37 10.78 29.79
C ILE A 129 -8.49 10.09 31.15
N LEU A 130 -7.79 8.96 31.35
CA LEU A 130 -7.79 8.25 32.62
C LEU A 130 -7.19 9.11 33.75
N GLU A 131 -6.08 9.79 33.48
CA GLU A 131 -5.47 10.71 34.44
C GLU A 131 -6.41 11.87 34.79
N HIS A 132 -7.08 12.45 33.77
CA HIS A 132 -8.04 13.52 33.99
C HIS A 132 -9.23 13.06 34.84
N ASN A 133 -9.74 11.84 34.61
CA ASN A 133 -10.79 11.24 35.43
C ASN A 133 -10.36 11.08 36.89
N GLN A 134 -9.14 10.60 37.15
CA GLN A 134 -8.60 10.48 38.51
C GLN A 134 -8.45 11.85 39.20
N GLN A 135 -8.07 12.89 38.46
CA GLN A 135 -7.99 14.25 39.00
C GLN A 135 -9.38 14.81 39.32
N LEU A 136 -10.39 14.52 38.49
CA LEU A 136 -11.78 14.91 38.75
C LEU A 136 -12.33 14.21 40.00
N GLU A 137 -12.09 12.91 40.17
CA GLU A 137 -12.49 12.17 41.38
C GLU A 137 -11.90 12.82 42.64
N LYS A 138 -10.59 13.11 42.66
CA LYS A 138 -9.96 13.81 43.79
C LYS A 138 -10.56 15.19 44.09
N LYS A 139 -10.92 15.94 43.04
CA LYS A 139 -11.55 17.26 43.22
C LYS A 139 -12.97 17.15 43.78
N ILE A 140 -13.72 16.12 43.38
CA ILE A 140 -15.05 15.82 43.92
C ILE A 140 -14.94 15.50 45.42
N ASP A 141 -14.01 14.61 45.80
CA ASP A 141 -13.79 14.25 47.21
C ASP A 141 -13.41 15.46 48.05
N MET A 142 -12.47 16.29 47.57
CA MET A 142 -12.10 17.53 48.28
C MET A 142 -13.27 18.48 48.45
N LEU A 143 -14.13 18.63 47.44
CA LEU A 143 -15.31 19.50 47.53
C LEU A 143 -16.34 18.95 48.51
N ALA A 144 -16.57 17.63 48.51
CA ALA A 144 -17.45 16.98 49.47
C ALA A 144 -16.98 17.20 50.91
N GLU A 145 -15.69 16.98 51.19
CA GLU A 145 -15.10 17.22 52.51
C GLU A 145 -15.21 18.69 52.93
N LYS A 146 -14.98 19.62 51.99
CA LYS A 146 -15.13 21.07 52.26
C LYS A 146 -16.56 21.45 52.60
N ILE A 147 -17.55 20.85 51.93
CA ILE A 147 -18.98 21.06 52.20
C ILE A 147 -19.32 20.52 53.59
N GLU A 148 -18.90 19.30 53.93
CA GLU A 148 -19.13 18.71 55.26
C GLU A 148 -18.53 19.58 56.37
N ALA A 149 -17.30 20.06 56.20
CA ALA A 149 -16.65 20.98 57.13
C ALA A 149 -17.42 22.30 57.26
N MET A 150 -17.94 22.84 56.15
CA MET A 150 -18.71 24.08 56.15
C MET A 150 -20.05 23.92 56.88
N VAL A 151 -20.76 22.81 56.64
CA VAL A 151 -22.01 22.46 57.32
C VAL A 151 -21.77 22.27 58.82
N ALA A 152 -20.71 21.56 59.21
CA ALA A 152 -20.33 21.36 60.61
C ALA A 152 -19.96 22.68 61.31
N SER A 153 -19.38 23.64 60.58
CA SER A 153 -19.07 24.97 61.11
C SER A 153 -20.30 25.88 61.27
N GLN A 154 -21.35 25.68 60.47
CA GLN A 154 -22.62 26.42 60.58
C GLN A 154 -23.59 25.83 61.62
N SER A 155 -23.38 24.58 62.07
CA SER A 155 -24.20 23.95 63.11
C SER A 155 -23.72 24.21 64.55
N LYS A 156 -22.68 25.03 64.72
CA LYS A 156 -22.18 25.54 66.01
C LYS A 156 -22.58 27.01 66.19
#